data_AF-Q2H1C8-F1
#
_entry.id   AF-Q2H1C8-F1
#
_cell.length_a   1.000
_cell.length_b   1.000
_cell.length_c   1.000
_cell.angle_alpha   90.00
_cell.angle_beta   90.00
_cell.angle_gamma   90.00
#
_symmetry.space_group_name_H-M   'P 1'
#
loop_
_entity.id
_entity.type
_entity.pdbx_description
1 polymer ?
#
loop_
_entity_poly.entity_id
_entity_poly.type
_entity_poly.pdbx_seq_one_letter_code
_entity_poly.pdbx_strand_id
1 'polypeptide(L)'
;MHMRKPAAVGVSLQRTRYLNAPSLSTALPGDARMHKTRPLGSLRDIFPRIHQPLPMNQRESQRLLENIKTSFRLQLDREHGWVPPASTTVPRQANSTPAQHKTASAHPILPRATDRHVHAVLNNPLFSHATPTVPGPPQKSLAAHEAIFKKAVSRGLMNLTTAHGFLIHVASVPSQTSALTANPPPRRVLPTIGAGLLVLQWLRSSGQERDFEFLSNRKFVKALLPFLVTEGLDDVLWLWLKRLLRDTGPDYVLARHLLRDFVAERCSGRGLEAAFATILEADNVVKEMELPASILEGAWSWLAHEATTQAGEHNKLPAQLYDPFIAVGRRLRRRSTTLEMALVNLHHPVDPSPSLAVELLSSRKNWKIKGVLDADILDLYRLGIDTVRYLIQARNTEEASRLLDVVARNMRLYANPKRLTSFRGPNTYLIPVLRSSLDGTDTRGNASGRLPPSNLVPLASALVCILSGGVISEPRAGLR
;
A
#
# COMPACT_ATOMS: atom_id res chain seq x y z
N MET A 1 -60.28 -17.29 32.03
CA MET A 1 -58.84 -17.29 31.68
C MET A 1 -58.61 -18.28 30.55
N HIS A 2 -58.63 -17.85 29.29
CA HIS A 2 -58.07 -18.58 28.14
C HIS A 2 -57.81 -17.54 27.04
N MET A 3 -56.53 -17.36 26.71
CA MET A 3 -56.05 -16.31 25.82
C MET A 3 -56.22 -16.66 24.35
N ARG A 4 -56.58 -15.61 23.60
CA ARG A 4 -56.76 -15.55 22.14
C ARG A 4 -55.44 -15.71 21.38
N LYS A 5 -55.48 -16.46 20.28
CA LYS A 5 -54.52 -16.41 19.16
C LYS A 5 -54.73 -15.12 18.33
N PRO A 6 -53.68 -14.50 17.79
CA PRO A 6 -53.81 -13.56 16.68
C PRO A 6 -53.43 -14.21 15.33
N ALA A 7 -54.13 -13.72 14.30
CA ALA A 7 -54.13 -14.16 12.93
C ALA A 7 -52.92 -13.66 12.12
N ALA A 8 -52.53 -14.45 11.13
CA ALA A 8 -51.51 -14.13 10.14
C ALA A 8 -52.08 -13.21 9.04
N VAL A 9 -51.42 -12.09 8.81
CA VAL A 9 -51.67 -11.18 7.67
C VAL A 9 -50.61 -11.46 6.62
N GLY A 10 -51.03 -12.04 5.50
CA GLY A 10 -50.20 -12.24 4.31
C GLY A 10 -50.20 -10.99 3.44
N VAL A 11 -49.02 -10.40 3.23
CA VAL A 11 -48.82 -9.31 2.27
C VAL A 11 -48.18 -9.89 1.01
N SER A 12 -48.97 -9.94 -0.06
CA SER A 12 -48.57 -10.30 -1.41
C SER A 12 -47.97 -9.08 -2.11
N LEU A 13 -46.66 -9.11 -2.41
CA LEU A 13 -45.98 -8.09 -3.20
C LEU A 13 -45.91 -8.55 -4.66
N GLN A 14 -46.78 -7.97 -5.48
CA GLN A 14 -46.75 -8.11 -6.94
C GLN A 14 -45.51 -7.42 -7.52
N ARG A 15 -44.83 -8.16 -8.39
CA ARG A 15 -43.58 -7.79 -9.07
C ARG A 15 -43.93 -7.16 -10.42
N THR A 16 -43.91 -5.84 -10.50
CA THR A 16 -44.10 -5.09 -11.76
C THR A 16 -42.85 -5.20 -12.63
N ARG A 17 -43.05 -5.75 -13.84
CA ARG A 17 -42.08 -5.80 -14.93
C ARG A 17 -42.13 -4.49 -15.70
N TYR A 18 -41.00 -3.79 -15.83
CA TYR A 18 -40.81 -2.72 -16.81
C TYR A 18 -39.57 -3.05 -17.65
N LEU A 19 -39.78 -3.45 -18.90
CA LEU A 19 -38.80 -3.45 -19.96
C LEU A 19 -39.53 -3.02 -21.24
N ASN A 20 -39.29 -1.78 -21.67
CA ASN A 20 -39.60 -1.29 -23.00
C ASN A 20 -38.45 -0.38 -23.41
N ALA A 21 -37.68 -0.81 -24.41
CA ALA A 21 -36.72 0.02 -25.13
C ALA A 21 -36.96 -0.23 -26.62
N PRO A 22 -37.29 0.80 -27.42
CA PRO A 22 -37.37 0.66 -28.86
C PRO A 22 -36.02 0.95 -29.50
N SER A 23 -35.60 0.02 -30.34
CA SER A 23 -34.58 0.17 -31.38
C SER A 23 -35.08 1.08 -32.50
N LEU A 24 -34.26 2.03 -32.95
CA LEU A 24 -34.44 2.71 -34.24
C LEU A 24 -33.10 2.81 -34.96
N SER A 25 -33.11 2.23 -36.16
CA SER A 25 -32.09 2.25 -37.20
C SER A 25 -32.67 3.06 -38.36
N THR A 26 -31.99 4.11 -38.85
CA THR A 26 -32.16 4.62 -40.22
C THR A 26 -30.95 5.48 -40.65
N ALA A 27 -30.77 5.58 -41.96
CA ALA A 27 -29.53 5.69 -42.71
C ALA A 27 -29.20 7.11 -43.28
N LEU A 28 -27.90 7.34 -43.56
CA LEU A 28 -27.26 8.12 -44.68
C LEU A 28 -27.58 9.64 -44.84
N PRO A 29 -26.91 10.42 -45.72
CA PRO A 29 -25.51 10.41 -46.24
C PRO A 29 -24.83 11.83 -46.21
N GLY A 30 -23.53 11.89 -46.56
CA GLY A 30 -22.91 13.02 -47.29
C GLY A 30 -22.48 14.27 -46.51
N ASP A 31 -21.20 14.62 -46.58
CA ASP A 31 -20.68 15.74 -47.40
C ASP A 31 -19.31 16.20 -46.85
N ALA A 32 -18.27 16.01 -47.65
CA ALA A 32 -16.89 16.35 -47.31
C ALA A 32 -16.65 17.85 -47.54
N ARG A 33 -16.56 18.64 -46.47
CA ARG A 33 -16.11 20.04 -46.54
C ARG A 33 -14.74 20.23 -45.90
N MET A 34 -13.81 20.58 -46.78
CA MET A 34 -12.42 20.95 -46.53
C MET A 34 -12.34 22.28 -45.75
N HIS A 35 -11.97 22.25 -44.48
CA HIS A 35 -11.70 23.45 -43.70
C HIS A 35 -10.24 23.89 -43.87
N LYS A 36 -10.05 24.93 -44.70
CA LYS A 36 -8.83 25.73 -44.81
C LYS A 36 -8.46 26.32 -43.44
N THR A 37 -7.31 25.97 -42.91
CA THR A 37 -6.70 26.58 -41.72
C THR A 37 -6.25 28.01 -42.05
N ARG A 38 -6.80 28.99 -41.33
CA ARG A 38 -6.34 30.39 -41.36
C ARG A 38 -5.09 30.52 -40.47
N PRO A 39 -4.07 31.30 -40.86
CA PRO A 39 -2.81 31.44 -40.12
C PRO A 39 -2.97 32.23 -38.81
N LEU A 40 -2.17 31.83 -37.81
CA LEU A 40 -2.09 32.30 -36.43
C LEU A 40 -1.48 33.71 -36.29
N GLY A 41 -2.07 34.72 -36.96
CA GLY A 41 -1.56 36.09 -36.99
C GLY A 41 -2.17 37.07 -35.98
N SER A 42 -3.27 36.75 -35.29
CA SER A 42 -4.07 37.77 -34.57
C SER A 42 -4.10 37.66 -33.04
N LEU A 43 -3.09 37.06 -32.40
CA LEU A 43 -2.97 37.05 -30.93
C LEU A 43 -1.97 38.06 -30.37
N ARG A 44 -1.42 38.95 -31.21
CA ARG A 44 -0.49 40.02 -30.75
C ARG A 44 -1.18 41.24 -30.14
N ASP A 45 -2.50 41.39 -30.29
CA ASP A 45 -3.23 42.58 -29.84
C ASP A 45 -4.03 42.39 -28.53
N ILE A 46 -3.90 41.24 -27.86
CA ILE A 46 -4.69 40.91 -26.65
C ILE A 46 -3.86 40.95 -25.36
N PHE A 47 -2.53 41.11 -25.45
CA PHE A 47 -1.70 41.30 -24.26
C PHE A 47 -1.49 42.80 -24.00
N PRO A 48 -2.08 43.39 -22.94
CA PRO A 48 -1.69 44.73 -22.52
C PRO A 48 -0.21 44.68 -22.14
N ARG A 49 0.53 45.68 -22.64
CA ARG A 49 1.95 45.93 -22.42
C ARG A 49 2.36 45.51 -21.01
N ILE A 50 2.96 44.31 -20.92
CA ILE A 50 3.65 43.83 -19.74
C ILE A 50 4.66 44.92 -19.37
N HIS A 51 4.54 45.39 -18.13
CA HIS A 51 5.32 46.45 -17.55
C HIS A 51 6.78 46.40 -18.00
N GLN A 52 7.14 47.36 -18.85
CA GLN A 52 8.51 47.80 -18.99
C GLN A 52 8.95 48.18 -17.56
N PRO A 53 10.01 47.59 -16.97
CA PRO A 53 10.42 47.98 -15.64
C PRO A 53 10.64 49.48 -15.66
N LEU A 54 9.94 50.15 -14.75
CA LEU A 54 10.03 51.59 -14.53
C LEU A 54 11.51 51.98 -14.57
N PRO A 55 11.93 52.98 -15.37
CA PRO A 55 13.32 53.41 -15.38
C PRO A 55 13.62 53.99 -13.99
N MET A 56 14.12 53.13 -13.12
CA MET A 56 14.49 53.43 -11.75
C MET A 56 15.48 54.58 -11.84
N ASN A 57 15.13 55.70 -11.20
CA ASN A 57 15.90 56.93 -11.28
C ASN A 57 17.34 56.62 -10.84
N GLN A 58 18.35 57.14 -11.53
CA GLN A 58 19.76 56.81 -11.26
C GLN A 58 20.15 57.08 -9.79
N ARG A 59 19.42 57.98 -9.13
CA ARG A 59 19.54 58.25 -7.68
C ARG A 59 18.97 57.13 -6.80
N GLU A 60 17.91 56.46 -7.22
CA GLU A 60 17.29 55.35 -6.48
C GLU A 60 18.12 54.08 -6.60
N SER A 61 18.71 53.82 -7.77
CA SER A 61 19.66 52.71 -7.93
C SER A 61 20.94 52.93 -7.13
N GLN A 62 21.44 54.17 -7.06
CA GLN A 62 22.55 54.51 -6.16
C GLN A 62 22.18 54.37 -4.68
N ARG A 63 20.98 54.80 -4.26
CA ARG A 63 20.50 54.61 -2.87
C ARG A 63 20.34 53.14 -2.51
N LEU A 64 19.82 52.33 -3.43
CA LEU A 64 19.72 50.89 -3.22
C LEU A 64 21.11 50.25 -3.10
N LEU A 65 22.05 50.64 -3.97
CA LEU A 65 23.41 50.14 -3.94
C LEU A 65 24.13 50.51 -2.64
N GLU A 66 23.99 51.75 -2.18
CA GLU A 66 24.58 52.19 -0.92
C GLU A 66 23.94 51.48 0.29
N ASN A 67 22.62 51.25 0.29
CA ASN A 67 21.96 50.48 1.34
C ASN A 67 22.40 49.01 1.36
N ILE A 68 22.66 48.40 0.20
CA ILE A 68 23.18 47.03 0.13
C ILE A 68 24.62 47.00 0.65
N LYS A 69 25.46 47.97 0.27
CA LYS A 69 26.84 48.06 0.77
C LYS A 69 26.91 48.26 2.28
N THR A 70 26.06 49.13 2.84
CA THR A 70 26.02 49.37 4.29
C THR A 70 25.52 48.13 5.02
N SER A 71 24.49 47.45 4.50
CA SER A 71 24.02 46.17 5.07
C SER A 71 25.12 45.10 5.04
N PHE A 72 25.89 45.00 3.97
CA PHE A 72 26.99 44.03 3.87
C PHE A 72 28.12 44.34 4.84
N ARG A 73 28.52 45.61 4.96
CA ARG A 73 29.53 46.04 5.94
C ARG A 73 29.08 45.78 7.37
N LEU A 74 27.83 46.12 7.70
CA LEU A 74 27.27 45.88 9.02
C LEU A 74 27.22 44.38 9.38
N GLN A 75 26.92 43.53 8.39
CA GLN A 75 26.93 42.08 8.56
C GLN A 75 28.37 41.54 8.72
N LEU A 76 29.33 42.08 7.94
CA LEU A 76 30.75 41.72 8.05
C LEU A 76 31.35 42.18 9.38
N ASP A 77 31.04 43.39 9.84
CA ASP A 77 31.53 43.94 11.10
C ASP A 77 30.99 43.14 12.30
N ARG A 78 29.74 42.65 12.18
CA ARG A 78 29.09 41.80 13.19
C ARG A 78 29.67 40.39 13.25
N GLU A 79 30.05 39.82 12.10
CA GLU A 79 30.61 38.46 12.02
C GLU A 79 32.13 38.43 12.25
N HIS A 80 32.85 39.52 11.94
CA HIS A 80 34.32 39.60 12.07
C HIS A 80 34.81 40.41 13.28
N GLY A 81 33.92 41.02 14.07
CA GLY A 81 34.24 41.61 15.37
C GLY A 81 35.41 42.59 15.33
N TRP A 82 35.25 43.73 14.64
CA TRP A 82 36.27 44.78 14.66
C TRP A 82 36.26 45.52 16.02
N VAL A 83 37.25 45.22 16.86
CA VAL A 83 37.55 45.97 18.09
C VAL A 83 38.53 47.10 17.75
N PRO A 84 38.20 48.39 17.94
CA PRO A 84 39.19 49.46 17.86
C PRO A 84 40.19 49.32 19.02
N PRO A 85 41.49 49.57 18.81
CA PRO A 85 42.47 49.56 19.89
C PRO A 85 42.31 50.83 20.72
N ALA A 86 41.47 50.77 21.76
CA ALA A 86 41.47 51.76 22.83
C ALA A 86 42.19 51.17 24.04
N SER A 87 43.34 51.78 24.32
CA SER A 87 44.19 51.63 25.50
C SER A 87 43.42 51.66 26.82
N THR A 88 44.05 51.12 27.87
CA THR A 88 44.02 51.58 29.29
C THR A 88 43.55 50.52 30.31
N THR A 89 44.55 49.76 30.80
CA THR A 89 44.88 49.44 32.22
C THR A 89 43.86 48.80 33.19
N VAL A 90 44.13 47.52 33.53
CA VAL A 90 44.21 46.79 34.85
C VAL A 90 43.24 47.08 36.04
N PRO A 91 43.15 46.23 37.11
CA PRO A 91 43.46 44.79 37.29
C PRO A 91 42.47 43.95 38.18
N ARG A 92 42.69 42.62 38.17
CA ARG A 92 42.62 41.62 39.28
C ARG A 92 41.36 41.43 40.16
N GLN A 93 40.90 40.17 40.20
CA GLN A 93 41.06 39.18 41.31
C GLN A 93 40.47 37.84 40.83
N ALA A 94 41.24 36.76 40.57
CA ALA A 94 41.97 35.86 41.47
C ALA A 94 41.07 35.05 42.43
N ASN A 95 40.86 33.77 42.10
CA ASN A 95 41.11 32.57 42.92
C ASN A 95 40.68 31.31 42.12
N SER A 96 41.59 30.47 41.59
CA SER A 96 42.18 29.24 42.18
C SER A 96 41.13 28.21 42.67
N THR A 97 41.09 26.91 42.34
CA THR A 97 41.98 25.87 41.75
C THR A 97 41.11 24.56 41.64
N PRO A 98 41.61 23.32 41.38
CA PRO A 98 42.09 22.77 40.11
C PRO A 98 41.48 21.39 39.71
N ALA A 99 41.65 21.06 38.42
CA ALA A 99 41.87 19.73 37.82
C ALA A 99 40.98 18.50 38.16
N GLN A 100 40.38 17.90 37.11
CA GLN A 100 40.84 16.60 36.60
C GLN A 100 40.19 16.18 35.25
N HIS A 101 41.07 15.73 34.35
CA HIS A 101 40.92 14.73 33.26
C HIS A 101 39.98 14.92 32.04
N LYS A 102 40.61 15.45 30.98
CA LYS A 102 40.68 14.96 29.59
C LYS A 102 39.84 13.73 29.21
N THR A 103 38.95 13.90 28.21
CA THR A 103 38.82 13.00 27.05
C THR A 103 38.55 13.79 25.78
N ALA A 104 39.00 13.23 24.67
CA ALA A 104 39.25 13.84 23.37
C ALA A 104 38.06 14.57 22.72
N SER A 105 38.42 15.68 22.10
CA SER A 105 37.65 16.51 21.19
C SER A 105 37.31 15.78 19.89
N ALA A 106 36.01 15.57 19.65
CA ALA A 106 35.46 15.52 18.30
C ALA A 106 34.56 16.75 18.13
N HIS A 107 35.19 17.90 17.86
CA HIS A 107 34.44 19.08 17.44
C HIS A 107 33.87 18.81 16.04
N PRO A 108 32.55 18.93 15.83
CA PRO A 108 32.02 18.95 14.47
C PRO A 108 32.69 20.14 13.77
N ILE A 109 33.31 19.88 12.61
CA ILE A 109 33.86 20.92 11.75
C ILE A 109 32.68 21.80 11.37
N LEU A 110 32.45 22.88 12.11
CA LEU A 110 31.48 23.89 11.73
C LEU A 110 31.95 24.45 10.37
N PRO A 111 31.09 24.47 9.35
CA PRO A 111 31.45 25.06 8.07
C PRO A 111 31.91 26.49 8.33
N ARG A 112 33.11 26.84 7.83
CA ARG A 112 33.64 28.20 7.96
C ARG A 112 32.56 29.17 7.52
N ALA A 113 32.37 30.27 8.25
CA ALA A 113 31.36 31.28 7.93
C ALA A 113 31.44 31.76 6.47
N THR A 114 32.66 31.75 5.90
CA THR A 114 32.94 31.98 4.48
C THR A 114 32.24 30.97 3.57
N ASP A 115 32.30 29.67 3.88
CA ASP A 115 31.63 28.63 3.09
C ASP A 115 30.11 28.76 3.19
N ARG A 116 29.58 29.10 4.36
CA ARG A 116 28.14 29.35 4.55
C ARG A 116 27.67 30.57 3.77
N HIS A 117 28.49 31.63 3.72
CA HIS A 117 28.22 32.84 2.97
C HIS A 117 28.31 32.60 1.45
N VAL A 118 29.35 31.91 0.98
CA VAL A 118 29.49 31.52 -0.43
C VAL A 118 28.32 30.64 -0.87
N HIS A 119 27.90 29.68 -0.04
CA HIS A 119 26.69 28.89 -0.32
C HIS A 119 25.42 29.74 -0.39
N ALA A 120 25.28 30.74 0.49
CA ALA A 120 24.13 31.65 0.47
C ALA A 120 24.13 32.57 -0.77
N VAL A 121 25.31 32.99 -1.25
CA VAL A 121 25.46 33.80 -2.46
C VAL A 121 25.20 32.97 -3.72
N LEU A 122 25.72 31.74 -3.79
CA LEU A 122 25.52 30.85 -4.93
C LEU A 122 24.09 30.29 -5.03
N ASN A 123 23.38 30.16 -3.90
CA ASN A 123 21.98 29.75 -3.86
C ASN A 123 21.01 30.94 -4.03
N ASN A 124 21.51 32.16 -4.28
CA ASN A 124 20.65 33.30 -4.51
C ASN A 124 19.99 33.17 -5.91
N PRO A 125 18.65 33.24 -6.00
CA PRO A 125 17.92 33.05 -7.26
C PRO A 125 18.26 34.07 -8.35
N LEU A 126 18.97 35.16 -8.03
CA LEU A 126 19.47 36.14 -8.99
C LEU A 126 20.71 35.67 -9.77
N PHE A 127 21.50 34.73 -9.23
CA PHE A 127 22.71 34.17 -9.89
C PHE A 127 22.48 32.77 -10.49
N SER A 128 21.33 32.17 -10.23
CA SER A 128 20.87 30.98 -10.94
C SER A 128 20.40 31.39 -12.35
N HIS A 129 21.36 31.66 -13.23
CA HIS A 129 21.07 31.92 -14.64
C HIS A 129 20.39 30.69 -15.24
N ALA A 130 19.06 30.76 -15.37
CA ALA A 130 18.30 29.92 -16.27
C ALA A 130 18.83 30.16 -17.68
N THR A 131 19.72 29.28 -18.14
CA THR A 131 20.08 29.23 -19.55
C THR A 131 18.80 28.94 -20.34
N PRO A 132 18.44 29.76 -21.35
CA PRO A 132 17.30 29.47 -22.21
C PRO A 132 17.69 28.32 -23.13
N THR A 133 17.63 27.11 -22.58
CA THR A 133 17.84 25.88 -23.33
C THR A 133 16.52 25.55 -24.00
N VAL A 134 16.54 25.53 -25.34
CA VAL A 134 15.78 24.70 -26.30
C VAL A 134 14.52 24.02 -25.74
N PRO A 135 13.35 24.08 -26.42
CA PRO A 135 12.11 23.44 -25.97
C PRO A 135 12.21 21.91 -26.00
N GLY A 136 12.87 21.33 -25.00
CA GLY A 136 12.70 19.97 -24.57
C GLY A 136 11.42 19.85 -23.72
N PRO A 137 10.80 18.66 -23.67
CA PRO A 137 9.61 18.45 -22.86
C PRO A 137 9.91 18.85 -21.41
N PRO A 138 9.02 19.62 -20.74
CA PRO A 138 9.30 20.15 -19.43
C PRO A 138 9.59 18.98 -18.48
N GLN A 139 10.78 18.95 -17.89
CA GLN A 139 11.00 18.19 -16.66
C GLN A 139 10.00 18.73 -15.65
N LYS A 140 8.89 18.01 -15.49
CA LYS A 140 7.77 18.39 -14.63
C LYS A 140 8.25 18.28 -13.19
N SER A 141 8.82 19.36 -12.69
CA SER A 141 9.23 19.46 -11.30
C SER A 141 8.03 19.21 -10.40
N LEU A 142 8.28 18.61 -9.23
CA LEU A 142 7.28 18.37 -8.18
C LEU A 142 6.47 19.64 -7.88
N ALA A 143 7.15 20.79 -7.81
CA ALA A 143 6.54 22.10 -7.61
C ALA A 143 5.54 22.49 -8.72
N ALA A 144 5.76 22.06 -9.96
CA ALA A 144 4.82 22.29 -11.05
C ALA A 144 3.50 21.52 -10.85
N HIS A 145 3.56 20.27 -10.36
CA HIS A 145 2.36 19.49 -10.07
C HIS A 145 1.53 20.12 -8.95
N GLU A 146 2.18 20.57 -7.88
CA GLU A 146 1.53 21.31 -6.80
C GLU A 146 0.89 22.61 -7.31
N ALA A 147 1.59 23.38 -8.13
CA ALA A 147 1.06 24.62 -8.71
C ALA A 147 -0.17 24.36 -9.60
N ILE A 148 -0.15 23.30 -10.40
CA ILE A 148 -1.29 22.88 -11.23
C ILE A 148 -2.48 22.49 -10.34
N PHE A 149 -2.24 21.72 -9.28
CA PHE A 149 -3.25 21.33 -8.31
C PHE A 149 -3.90 22.55 -7.65
N LYS A 150 -3.08 23.43 -7.07
CA LYS A 150 -3.55 24.67 -6.41
C LYS A 150 -4.33 25.56 -7.37
N LYS A 151 -3.90 25.67 -8.63
CA LYS A 151 -4.61 26.41 -9.69
C LYS A 151 -5.95 25.78 -10.07
N ALA A 152 -6.04 24.45 -10.08
CA ALA A 152 -7.29 23.75 -10.33
C ALA A 152 -8.29 23.96 -9.16
N VAL A 153 -7.79 23.89 -7.92
CA VAL A 153 -8.58 24.16 -6.71
C VAL A 153 -9.08 25.60 -6.69
N SER A 154 -8.21 26.60 -6.94
CA SER A 154 -8.62 28.01 -6.92
C SER A 154 -9.62 28.39 -8.01
N ARG A 155 -9.65 27.63 -9.11
CA ARG A 155 -10.64 27.78 -10.18
C ARG A 155 -11.94 27.02 -9.95
N GLY A 156 -12.05 26.28 -8.84
CA GLY A 156 -13.21 25.42 -8.58
C GLY A 156 -13.36 24.25 -9.55
N LEU A 157 -12.28 23.87 -10.25
CA LEU A 157 -12.29 22.76 -11.22
C LEU A 157 -12.03 21.40 -10.57
N MET A 158 -11.89 21.37 -9.24
CA MET A 158 -11.49 20.19 -8.51
C MET A 158 -12.68 19.36 -8.06
N ASN A 159 -12.72 18.11 -8.50
CA ASN A 159 -13.67 17.07 -8.10
C ASN A 159 -12.91 15.76 -7.72
N LEU A 160 -13.64 14.76 -7.23
CA LEU A 160 -13.03 13.48 -6.81
C LEU A 160 -12.30 12.76 -7.96
N THR A 161 -12.82 12.87 -9.18
CA THR A 161 -12.23 12.24 -10.37
C THR A 161 -10.93 12.93 -10.79
N THR A 162 -10.87 14.26 -10.74
CA THR A 162 -9.65 15.03 -11.03
C THR A 162 -8.61 14.86 -9.93
N ALA A 163 -9.03 14.80 -8.66
CA ALA A 163 -8.14 14.47 -7.54
C ALA A 163 -7.56 13.05 -7.68
N HIS A 164 -8.39 12.07 -8.06
CA HIS A 164 -7.94 10.71 -8.37
C HIS A 164 -6.91 10.69 -9.51
N GLY A 165 -7.22 11.38 -10.61
CA GLY A 165 -6.31 11.49 -11.76
C GLY A 165 -4.98 12.16 -11.40
N PHE A 166 -5.02 13.18 -10.54
CA PHE A 166 -3.83 13.80 -9.98
C PHE A 166 -2.98 12.81 -9.18
N LEU A 167 -3.59 12.04 -8.26
CA LEU A 167 -2.86 11.05 -7.45
C LEU A 167 -2.23 9.96 -8.33
N ILE A 168 -2.96 9.45 -9.33
CA ILE A 168 -2.40 8.49 -10.30
C ILE A 168 -1.23 9.11 -11.07
N HIS A 169 -1.40 10.34 -11.56
CA HIS A 169 -0.34 11.03 -12.29
C HIS A 169 0.90 11.18 -11.42
N VAL A 170 0.77 11.66 -10.17
CA VAL A 170 1.88 11.81 -9.22
C VAL A 170 2.53 10.47 -8.92
N ALA A 171 1.75 9.40 -8.70
CA ALA A 171 2.27 8.05 -8.47
C ALA A 171 3.02 7.48 -9.69
N SER A 172 2.68 7.93 -10.90
CA SER A 172 3.33 7.50 -12.14
C SER A 172 4.62 8.27 -12.44
N VAL A 173 4.86 9.41 -11.79
CA VAL A 173 6.11 10.16 -11.97
C VAL A 173 7.24 9.34 -11.36
N PRO A 174 8.24 8.92 -12.16
CA PRO A 174 9.38 8.19 -11.62
C PRO A 174 10.07 9.05 -10.57
N SER A 175 10.12 8.57 -9.32
CA SER A 175 10.92 9.18 -8.26
C SER A 175 12.38 9.19 -8.71
N GLN A 176 12.86 10.34 -9.20
CA GLN A 176 14.24 10.50 -9.72
C GLN A 176 15.31 10.29 -8.64
N THR A 177 14.93 10.14 -7.38
CA THR A 177 15.81 10.05 -6.21
C THR A 177 16.38 8.65 -5.93
N SER A 178 15.99 7.60 -6.67
CA SER A 178 16.42 6.21 -6.35
C SER A 178 17.36 5.56 -7.37
N ALA A 179 18.16 6.34 -8.11
CA ALA A 179 19.09 5.80 -9.11
C ALA A 179 20.37 5.15 -8.53
N LEU A 180 20.59 5.17 -7.21
CA LEU A 180 21.83 4.68 -6.59
C LEU A 180 21.52 3.94 -5.28
N THR A 181 21.14 2.67 -5.34
CA THR A 181 21.62 1.55 -4.47
C THR A 181 20.65 0.36 -4.46
N ALA A 182 21.20 -0.81 -4.81
CA ALA A 182 20.80 -2.19 -4.50
C ALA A 182 19.38 -2.72 -4.87
N ASN A 183 19.37 -3.76 -5.71
CA ASN A 183 18.30 -4.78 -5.80
C ASN A 183 18.05 -5.39 -4.41
N PRO A 184 16.81 -5.72 -3.98
CA PRO A 184 15.59 -6.04 -4.74
C PRO A 184 14.76 -4.82 -5.16
N PRO A 185 13.72 -4.96 -6.02
CA PRO A 185 12.89 -3.83 -6.43
C PRO A 185 12.39 -3.06 -5.20
N PRO A 186 12.68 -1.75 -5.08
CA PRO A 186 12.22 -0.98 -3.95
C PRO A 186 10.69 -1.00 -3.95
N ARG A 187 10.11 -1.55 -2.88
CA ARG A 187 8.70 -1.34 -2.49
C ARG A 187 8.35 0.09 -2.83
N ARG A 188 7.22 0.30 -3.53
CA ARG A 188 6.82 1.59 -4.12
C ARG A 188 7.10 2.75 -3.16
N VAL A 189 8.28 3.35 -3.27
CA VAL A 189 8.64 4.55 -2.53
C VAL A 189 7.93 5.65 -3.27
N LEU A 190 6.67 5.88 -2.89
CA LEU A 190 5.93 7.01 -3.40
C LEU A 190 6.76 8.24 -3.05
N PRO A 191 6.95 9.14 -4.01
CA PRO A 191 7.66 10.36 -3.72
C PRO A 191 6.85 11.10 -2.65
N THR A 192 7.52 11.55 -1.58
CA THR A 192 6.93 12.26 -0.44
C THR A 192 6.54 13.69 -0.87
N ILE A 193 5.64 13.79 -1.83
CA ILE A 193 5.27 15.02 -2.54
C ILE A 193 4.28 15.86 -1.72
N GLY A 194 3.81 15.37 -0.56
CA GLY A 194 2.71 15.99 0.15
C GLY A 194 1.42 15.97 -0.68
N ALA A 195 1.34 15.08 -1.69
CA ALA A 195 0.18 14.96 -2.55
C ALA A 195 -1.03 14.46 -1.75
N GLY A 196 -0.81 13.54 -0.81
CA GLY A 196 -1.83 13.10 0.14
C GLY A 196 -2.35 14.27 0.97
N LEU A 197 -1.44 15.08 1.52
CA LEU A 197 -1.76 16.28 2.29
C LEU A 197 -2.54 17.33 1.49
N LEU A 198 -2.17 17.58 0.23
CA LEU A 198 -2.87 18.52 -0.66
C LEU A 198 -4.30 18.06 -0.95
N VAL A 199 -4.47 16.77 -1.28
CA VAL A 199 -5.81 16.20 -1.49
C VAL A 199 -6.62 16.23 -0.21
N LEU A 200 -6.01 15.92 0.93
CA LEU A 200 -6.65 15.98 2.24
C LEU A 200 -7.10 17.41 2.59
N GLN A 201 -6.26 18.41 2.37
CA GLN A 201 -6.59 19.82 2.61
C GLN A 201 -7.75 20.27 1.72
N TRP A 202 -7.80 19.81 0.48
CA TRP A 202 -8.91 20.05 -0.42
C TRP A 202 -10.20 19.32 0.03
N LEU A 203 -10.12 18.06 0.48
CA LEU A 203 -11.28 17.34 1.05
C LEU A 203 -11.86 18.07 2.27
N ARG A 204 -10.98 18.65 3.10
CA ARG A 204 -11.35 19.50 4.23
C ARG A 204 -12.05 20.78 3.80
N SER A 205 -11.43 21.54 2.88
CA SER A 205 -11.97 22.84 2.47
C SER A 205 -13.25 22.73 1.64
N SER A 206 -13.42 21.64 0.91
CA SER A 206 -14.65 21.33 0.15
C SER A 206 -15.78 20.77 1.01
N GLY A 207 -15.53 20.45 2.29
CA GLY A 207 -16.53 19.84 3.19
C GLY A 207 -16.73 18.33 2.97
N GLN A 208 -16.13 17.74 1.94
CA GLN A 208 -16.26 16.31 1.60
C GLN A 208 -15.76 15.37 2.71
N GLU A 209 -14.81 15.81 3.54
CA GLU A 209 -14.36 15.05 4.73
C GLU A 209 -15.43 14.95 5.82
N ARG A 210 -16.44 15.83 5.83
CA ARG A 210 -17.51 15.79 6.83
C ARG A 210 -18.50 14.68 6.54
N ASP A 211 -18.87 14.54 5.27
CA ASP A 211 -19.93 13.63 4.81
C ASP A 211 -19.41 12.22 4.49
N PHE A 212 -18.09 12.05 4.36
CA PHE A 212 -17.43 10.78 4.02
C PHE A 212 -17.88 10.13 2.70
N GLU A 213 -18.67 10.82 1.86
CA GLU A 213 -19.14 10.29 0.57
C GLU A 213 -17.99 9.83 -0.33
N PHE A 214 -16.84 10.50 -0.25
CA PHE A 214 -15.64 10.14 -1.00
C PHE A 214 -15.14 8.71 -0.69
N LEU A 215 -15.42 8.17 0.51
CA LEU A 215 -15.00 6.82 0.90
C LEU A 215 -15.78 5.72 0.15
N SER A 216 -16.98 6.04 -0.34
CA SER A 216 -17.76 5.16 -1.22
C SER A 216 -17.05 4.94 -2.57
N ASN A 217 -16.22 5.90 -3.02
CA ASN A 217 -15.41 5.74 -4.21
C ASN A 217 -14.12 4.94 -3.93
N ARG A 218 -14.25 3.60 -3.94
CA ARG A 218 -13.15 2.66 -3.66
C ARG A 218 -11.90 2.89 -4.52
N LYS A 219 -12.04 3.34 -5.78
CA LYS A 219 -10.90 3.61 -6.67
C LYS A 219 -10.10 4.81 -6.17
N PHE A 220 -10.80 5.86 -5.75
CA PHE A 220 -10.18 7.05 -5.17
C PHE A 220 -9.47 6.72 -3.85
N VAL A 221 -10.14 6.02 -2.93
CA VAL A 221 -9.58 5.60 -1.64
C VAL A 221 -8.30 4.79 -1.83
N LYS A 222 -8.32 3.78 -2.72
CA LYS A 222 -7.13 2.97 -3.04
C LYS A 222 -5.97 3.78 -3.63
N ALA A 223 -6.25 4.88 -4.32
CA ALA A 223 -5.20 5.76 -4.82
C ALA A 223 -4.69 6.73 -3.74
N LEU A 224 -5.54 7.16 -2.79
CA LEU A 224 -5.22 8.15 -1.76
C LEU A 224 -4.50 7.54 -0.55
N LEU A 225 -4.93 6.37 -0.07
CA LEU A 225 -4.39 5.75 1.14
C LEU A 225 -2.86 5.53 1.10
N PRO A 226 -2.24 5.05 0.00
CA PRO A 226 -0.80 4.90 -0.07
C PRO A 226 -0.07 6.22 0.27
N PHE A 227 -0.54 7.35 -0.27
CA PHE A 227 0.04 8.67 0.02
C PHE A 227 -0.09 9.02 1.49
N LEU A 228 -1.29 8.89 2.08
CA LEU A 228 -1.52 9.23 3.49
C LEU A 228 -0.63 8.39 4.43
N VAL A 229 -0.49 7.09 4.17
CA VAL A 229 0.35 6.19 4.97
C VAL A 229 1.84 6.51 4.82
N THR A 230 2.29 6.81 3.59
CA THR A 230 3.70 7.18 3.31
C THR A 230 4.06 8.55 3.86
N GLU A 231 3.11 9.49 3.90
CA GLU A 231 3.30 10.84 4.47
C GLU A 231 3.13 10.87 6.00
N GLY A 232 2.81 9.73 6.63
CA GLY A 232 2.64 9.65 8.08
C GLY A 232 1.36 10.28 8.60
N LEU A 233 0.35 10.48 7.75
CA LEU A 233 -0.96 11.04 8.09
C LEU A 233 -1.91 9.96 8.65
N ASP A 234 -1.35 9.04 9.45
CA ASP A 234 -2.05 7.88 9.99
C ASP A 234 -3.17 8.29 10.97
N ASP A 235 -2.93 9.34 11.75
CA ASP A 235 -3.89 9.89 12.71
C ASP A 235 -5.20 10.33 12.04
N VAL A 236 -5.11 10.79 10.79
CA VAL A 236 -6.28 11.21 10.00
C VAL A 236 -7.11 10.00 9.60
N LEU A 237 -6.47 8.88 9.20
CA LEU A 237 -7.16 7.63 8.88
C LEU A 237 -7.85 7.06 10.12
N TRP A 238 -7.18 7.10 11.28
CA TRP A 238 -7.77 6.72 12.56
C TRP A 238 -8.94 7.62 12.96
N LEU A 239 -8.83 8.93 12.74
CA LEU A 239 -9.92 9.87 12.98
C LEU A 239 -11.13 9.55 12.09
N TRP A 240 -10.92 9.28 10.81
CA TRP A 240 -11.98 8.87 9.89
C TRP A 240 -12.63 7.57 10.34
N LEU A 241 -11.84 6.57 10.71
CA LEU A 241 -12.36 5.31 11.23
C LEU A 241 -13.20 5.54 12.50
N LYS A 242 -12.69 6.27 13.49
CA LYS A 242 -13.40 6.57 14.74
C LYS A 242 -14.69 7.35 14.49
N ARG A 243 -14.71 8.30 13.55
CA ARG A 243 -15.92 9.06 13.18
C ARG A 243 -16.95 8.19 12.46
N LEU A 244 -16.55 7.36 11.50
CA LEU A 244 -17.44 6.39 10.84
C LEU A 244 -18.10 5.43 11.82
N LEU A 245 -17.38 5.06 12.89
CA LEU A 245 -17.88 4.17 13.92
C LEU A 245 -18.82 4.86 14.94
N ARG A 246 -18.80 6.19 15.04
CA ARG A 246 -19.58 6.99 15.99
C ARG A 246 -20.77 7.74 15.38
N ASP A 247 -20.53 8.52 14.32
CA ASP A 247 -21.39 9.68 13.98
C ASP A 247 -22.42 9.39 12.88
N THR A 248 -22.07 8.57 11.88
CA THR A 248 -22.86 8.40 10.64
C THR A 248 -23.95 7.32 10.74
N GLY A 249 -24.24 6.83 11.94
CA GLY A 249 -24.85 5.53 12.11
C GLY A 249 -23.90 4.40 11.65
N PRO A 250 -24.33 3.14 11.79
CA PRO A 250 -23.46 1.98 11.56
C PRO A 250 -23.17 1.73 10.07
N ASP A 251 -22.43 2.62 9.39
CA ASP A 251 -21.81 2.30 8.09
C ASP A 251 -20.54 1.46 8.32
N TYR A 252 -20.76 0.31 8.94
CA TYR A 252 -19.72 -0.67 9.21
C TYR A 252 -19.10 -1.21 7.91
N VAL A 253 -19.79 -1.07 6.78
CA VAL A 253 -19.29 -1.51 5.48
C VAL A 253 -18.14 -0.59 5.06
N LEU A 254 -18.32 0.73 5.09
CA LEU A 254 -17.24 1.67 4.80
C LEU A 254 -16.09 1.56 5.80
N ALA A 255 -16.38 1.44 7.10
CA ALA A 255 -15.35 1.29 8.13
C ALA A 255 -14.50 0.01 7.93
N ARG A 256 -15.14 -1.14 7.65
CA ARG A 256 -14.46 -2.41 7.31
C ARG A 256 -13.55 -2.26 6.10
N HIS A 257 -14.04 -1.59 5.07
CA HIS A 257 -13.33 -1.38 3.83
C HIS A 257 -12.12 -0.44 4.01
N LEU A 258 -12.30 0.65 4.74
CA LEU A 258 -11.21 1.58 5.08
C LEU A 258 -10.14 0.88 5.92
N LEU A 259 -10.53 0.13 6.96
CA LEU A 259 -9.59 -0.59 7.81
C LEU A 259 -8.81 -1.64 7.03
N ARG A 260 -9.48 -2.42 6.17
CA ARG A 260 -8.81 -3.42 5.32
C ARG A 260 -7.77 -2.76 4.41
N ASP A 261 -8.14 -1.68 3.72
CA ASP A 261 -7.21 -1.01 2.82
C ASP A 261 -6.06 -0.35 3.59
N PHE A 262 -6.33 0.21 4.77
CA PHE A 262 -5.30 0.81 5.63
C PHE A 262 -4.27 -0.21 6.10
N VAL A 263 -4.72 -1.38 6.56
CA VAL A 263 -3.85 -2.50 6.94
C VAL A 263 -3.03 -2.99 5.74
N ALA A 264 -3.64 -3.05 4.55
CA ALA A 264 -2.96 -3.48 3.34
C ALA A 264 -1.83 -2.53 2.92
N GLU A 265 -2.06 -1.23 2.99
CA GLU A 265 -1.03 -0.23 2.70
C GLU A 265 0.06 -0.21 3.77
N ARG A 266 -0.28 -0.43 5.05
CA ARG A 266 0.71 -0.57 6.12
C ARG A 266 1.62 -1.77 5.92
N CYS A 267 1.06 -2.91 5.52
CA CYS A 267 1.80 -4.12 5.20
C CYS A 267 2.80 -3.88 4.05
N SER A 268 2.32 -3.21 2.99
CA SER A 268 3.13 -2.91 1.80
C SER A 268 4.24 -1.88 2.06
N GLY A 269 3.96 -0.84 2.87
CA GLY A 269 4.89 0.26 3.11
C GLY A 269 5.88 0.03 4.25
N ARG A 270 5.38 -0.33 5.44
CA ARG A 270 6.17 -0.43 6.69
C ARG A 270 6.46 -1.87 7.12
N GLY A 271 6.00 -2.85 6.34
CA GLY A 271 6.17 -4.26 6.64
C GLY A 271 5.06 -4.83 7.51
N LEU A 272 5.18 -6.14 7.75
CA LEU A 272 4.12 -6.94 8.34
C LEU A 272 3.85 -6.57 9.81
N GLU A 273 4.90 -6.29 10.59
CA GLU A 273 4.76 -5.89 12.01
C GLU A 273 3.85 -4.67 12.20
N ALA A 274 4.00 -3.65 11.34
CA ALA A 274 3.18 -2.45 11.40
C ALA A 274 1.71 -2.75 11.10
N ALA A 275 1.43 -3.69 10.19
CA ALA A 275 0.07 -4.11 9.88
C ALA A 275 -0.57 -4.90 11.05
N PHE A 276 0.19 -5.78 11.71
CA PHE A 276 -0.25 -6.48 12.92
C PHE A 276 -0.59 -5.47 14.04
N ALA A 277 0.32 -4.53 14.32
CA ALA A 277 0.09 -3.48 15.31
C ALA A 277 -1.18 -2.67 14.99
N THR A 278 -1.41 -2.34 13.72
CA THR A 278 -2.61 -1.62 13.27
C THR A 278 -3.89 -2.40 13.56
N ILE A 279 -3.91 -3.72 13.36
CA ILE A 279 -5.09 -4.54 13.69
C ILE A 279 -5.32 -4.62 15.21
N LEU A 280 -4.26 -4.71 16.01
CA LEU A 280 -4.37 -4.72 17.47
C LEU A 280 -4.87 -3.38 18.02
N GLU A 281 -4.42 -2.27 17.43
CA GLU A 281 -4.93 -0.94 17.75
C GLU A 281 -6.42 -0.82 17.36
N ALA A 282 -6.81 -1.29 16.17
CA ALA A 282 -8.21 -1.31 15.74
C ALA A 282 -9.07 -2.18 16.67
N ASP A 283 -8.54 -3.29 17.18
CA ASP A 283 -9.24 -4.14 18.15
C ASP A 283 -9.47 -3.43 19.48
N ASN A 284 -8.50 -2.67 19.97
CA ASN A 284 -8.67 -1.85 21.16
C ASN A 284 -9.76 -0.78 20.95
N VAL A 285 -9.77 -0.09 19.80
CA VAL A 285 -10.82 0.89 19.47
C VAL A 285 -12.20 0.24 19.41
N VAL A 286 -12.32 -0.95 18.81
CA VAL A 286 -13.59 -1.70 18.74
C VAL A 286 -14.07 -2.10 20.14
N LYS A 287 -13.16 -2.51 21.04
CA LYS A 287 -13.49 -2.83 22.44
C LYS A 287 -13.91 -1.60 23.24
N GLU A 288 -13.16 -0.50 23.14
CA GLU A 288 -13.45 0.76 23.83
C GLU A 288 -14.82 1.34 23.45
N MET A 289 -15.26 1.12 22.20
CA MET A 289 -16.55 1.58 21.70
C MET A 289 -17.66 0.53 21.81
N GLU A 290 -17.39 -0.64 22.39
CA GLU A 290 -18.34 -1.78 22.53
C GLU A 290 -18.95 -2.24 21.18
N LEU A 291 -18.16 -2.17 20.11
CA LEU A 291 -18.61 -2.45 18.75
C LEU A 291 -18.49 -3.95 18.40
N PRO A 292 -19.28 -4.44 17.42
CA PRO A 292 -19.21 -5.85 17.02
C PRO A 292 -17.86 -6.17 16.38
N ALA A 293 -17.18 -7.20 16.88
CA ALA A 293 -15.86 -7.66 16.39
C ALA A 293 -15.81 -7.91 14.87
N SER A 294 -16.95 -8.23 14.25
CA SER A 294 -17.11 -8.40 12.79
C SER A 294 -16.58 -7.23 11.93
N ILE A 295 -16.34 -6.04 12.49
CA ILE A 295 -15.69 -4.92 11.80
C ILE A 295 -14.24 -5.25 11.43
N LEU A 296 -13.56 -6.06 12.23
CA LEU A 296 -12.17 -6.46 12.00
C LEU A 296 -12.05 -7.62 11.01
N GLU A 297 -13.14 -8.35 10.74
CA GLU A 297 -13.14 -9.61 10.00
C GLU A 297 -12.42 -9.51 8.65
N GLY A 298 -12.75 -8.51 7.84
CA GLY A 298 -12.17 -8.36 6.50
C GLY A 298 -10.70 -7.94 6.50
N ALA A 299 -10.26 -7.13 7.46
CA ALA A 299 -8.87 -6.72 7.59
C ALA A 299 -8.01 -7.85 8.18
N TRP A 300 -8.55 -8.53 9.19
CA TRP A 300 -7.91 -9.66 9.85
C TRP A 300 -7.71 -10.85 8.92
N SER A 301 -8.75 -11.27 8.18
CA SER A 301 -8.66 -12.36 7.18
C SER A 301 -7.64 -12.03 6.09
N TRP A 302 -7.67 -10.79 5.57
CA TRP A 302 -6.69 -10.35 4.58
C TRP A 302 -5.25 -10.40 5.12
N LEU A 303 -5.01 -9.89 6.34
CA LEU A 303 -3.66 -9.90 6.93
C LEU A 303 -3.19 -11.32 7.27
N ALA A 304 -4.10 -12.18 7.76
CA ALA A 304 -3.81 -13.58 8.04
C ALA A 304 -3.38 -14.32 6.78
N HIS A 305 -4.12 -14.12 5.68
CA HIS A 305 -3.74 -14.64 4.36
C HIS A 305 -2.35 -14.13 3.97
N GLU A 306 -2.13 -12.81 3.99
CA GLU A 306 -0.85 -12.20 3.58
C GLU A 306 0.36 -12.67 4.43
N ALA A 307 0.17 -12.78 5.74
CA ALA A 307 1.20 -13.28 6.66
C ALA A 307 1.59 -14.72 6.34
N THR A 308 0.62 -15.55 5.93
CA THR A 308 0.86 -16.96 5.57
C THR A 308 1.37 -17.11 4.13
N THR A 309 0.98 -16.19 3.22
CA THR A 309 1.46 -16.23 1.84
C THR A 309 2.94 -15.90 1.75
N GLN A 310 3.39 -14.92 2.55
CA GLN A 310 4.75 -14.43 2.61
C GLN A 310 5.56 -14.99 3.78
N ALA A 311 5.11 -16.09 4.40
CA ALA A 311 5.77 -16.70 5.55
C ALA A 311 7.25 -17.09 5.30
N GLY A 312 7.61 -17.35 4.03
CA GLY A 312 9.00 -17.64 3.64
C GLY A 312 9.88 -16.41 3.44
N GLU A 313 9.30 -15.22 3.25
CA GLU A 313 10.03 -14.00 2.91
C GLU A 313 10.28 -13.08 4.11
N HIS A 314 9.42 -13.12 5.13
CA HIS A 314 9.54 -12.22 6.27
C HIS A 314 10.43 -12.81 7.36
N ASN A 315 11.28 -11.95 7.94
CA ASN A 315 11.94 -12.23 9.20
C ASN A 315 10.91 -12.66 10.24
N LYS A 316 11.28 -13.64 11.09
CA LYS A 316 10.43 -14.20 12.14
C LYS A 316 9.74 -13.07 12.90
N LEU A 317 8.42 -12.95 12.74
CA LEU A 317 7.63 -11.96 13.48
C LEU A 317 7.84 -12.18 14.98
N PRO A 318 7.91 -11.10 15.77
CA PRO A 318 7.94 -11.22 17.22
C PRO A 318 6.65 -11.88 17.71
N ALA A 319 6.81 -12.96 18.49
CA ALA A 319 5.70 -13.71 19.08
C ALA A 319 4.69 -12.82 19.84
N GLN A 320 5.21 -11.72 20.42
CA GLN A 320 4.43 -10.73 21.16
C GLN A 320 3.30 -10.08 20.35
N LEU A 321 3.43 -9.95 19.02
CA LEU A 321 2.37 -9.41 18.16
C LEU A 321 1.44 -10.50 17.61
N TYR A 322 1.97 -11.72 17.49
CA TYR A 322 1.27 -12.84 16.86
C TYR A 322 0.19 -13.43 17.78
N ASP A 323 0.51 -13.64 19.06
CA ASP A 323 -0.44 -14.20 20.05
C ASP A 323 -1.69 -13.32 20.24
N PRO A 324 -1.55 -11.98 20.45
CA PRO A 324 -2.71 -11.10 20.50
C PRO A 324 -3.52 -11.13 19.20
N PHE A 325 -2.86 -11.19 18.04
CA PHE A 325 -3.53 -11.24 16.75
C PHE A 325 -4.37 -12.52 16.56
N ILE A 326 -3.85 -13.68 16.99
CA ILE A 326 -4.62 -14.92 17.03
C ILE A 326 -5.79 -14.80 18.00
N ALA A 327 -5.60 -14.16 19.16
CA ALA A 327 -6.68 -13.94 20.11
C ALA A 327 -7.81 -13.08 19.51
N VAL A 328 -7.49 -12.11 18.63
CA VAL A 328 -8.51 -11.40 17.83
C VAL A 328 -9.27 -12.38 16.94
N GLY A 329 -8.55 -13.19 16.16
CA GLY A 329 -9.15 -14.18 15.25
C GLY A 329 -10.06 -15.18 15.94
N ARG A 330 -9.70 -15.65 17.15
CA ARG A 330 -10.54 -16.56 17.95
C ARG A 330 -11.88 -15.95 18.34
N ARG A 331 -11.97 -14.63 18.54
CA ARG A 331 -13.25 -13.92 18.80
C ARG A 331 -14.08 -13.70 17.54
N LEU A 332 -13.42 -13.63 16.39
CA LEU A 332 -14.09 -13.44 15.10
C LEU A 332 -14.77 -14.69 14.56
N ARG A 333 -14.48 -15.87 15.15
CA ARG A 333 -14.76 -17.24 14.67
C ARG A 333 -16.11 -17.40 13.96
N ARG A 334 -16.14 -16.96 12.71
CA ARG A 334 -17.16 -17.20 11.69
C ARG A 334 -16.62 -18.23 10.72
N ARG A 335 -17.53 -18.87 9.98
CA ARG A 335 -17.17 -19.92 9.03
C ARG A 335 -16.16 -19.47 7.96
N SER A 336 -16.17 -18.18 7.60
CA SER A 336 -15.18 -17.54 6.74
C SER A 336 -13.77 -17.67 7.34
N THR A 337 -13.59 -17.21 8.57
CA THR A 337 -12.29 -17.09 9.25
C THR A 337 -11.62 -18.41 9.66
N THR A 338 -12.30 -19.56 9.54
CA THR A 338 -11.75 -20.84 10.04
C THR A 338 -10.53 -21.30 9.25
N LEU A 339 -10.48 -21.00 7.96
CA LEU A 339 -9.37 -21.40 7.10
C LEU A 339 -8.13 -20.56 7.41
N GLU A 340 -8.26 -19.25 7.49
CA GLU A 340 -7.17 -18.35 7.82
C GLU A 340 -6.67 -18.59 9.25
N MET A 341 -7.57 -18.90 10.19
CA MET A 341 -7.17 -19.33 11.54
C MET A 341 -6.32 -20.61 11.49
N ALA A 342 -6.69 -21.60 10.69
CA ALA A 342 -5.89 -22.82 10.55
C ALA A 342 -4.51 -22.53 9.94
N LEU A 343 -4.44 -21.68 8.92
CA LEU A 343 -3.18 -21.24 8.32
C LEU A 343 -2.29 -20.50 9.33
N VAL A 344 -2.84 -19.54 10.07
CA VAL A 344 -2.10 -18.76 11.08
C VAL A 344 -1.59 -19.66 12.21
N ASN A 345 -2.39 -20.62 12.70
CA ASN A 345 -1.90 -21.54 13.75
C ASN A 345 -0.81 -22.49 13.22
N LEU A 346 -0.88 -22.90 11.96
CA LEU A 346 0.13 -23.76 11.33
C LEU A 346 1.47 -23.02 11.17
N HIS A 347 1.42 -21.72 10.82
CA HIS A 347 2.60 -20.86 10.58
C HIS A 347 3.03 -20.06 11.82
N HIS A 348 2.62 -20.48 13.02
CA HIS A 348 2.99 -19.79 14.24
C HIS A 348 4.52 -19.81 14.48
N PRO A 349 5.15 -18.68 14.84
CA PRO A 349 6.62 -18.59 14.93
C PRO A 349 7.24 -19.40 16.07
N VAL A 350 6.53 -19.56 17.19
CA VAL A 350 7.01 -20.29 18.39
C VAL A 350 6.41 -21.69 18.49
N ASP A 351 5.08 -21.82 18.46
CA ASP A 351 4.35 -23.07 18.62
C ASP A 351 3.42 -23.36 17.42
N PRO A 352 3.95 -23.84 16.28
CA PRO A 352 3.13 -24.21 15.13
C PRO A 352 2.24 -25.41 15.46
N SER A 353 0.93 -25.27 15.27
CA SER A 353 -0.06 -26.31 15.58
C SER A 353 -0.85 -26.74 14.33
N PRO A 354 -0.74 -28.00 13.88
CA PRO A 354 -1.48 -28.51 12.72
C PRO A 354 -2.91 -28.94 13.05
N SER A 355 -3.29 -28.97 14.33
CA SER A 355 -4.55 -29.55 14.82
C SER A 355 -5.80 -29.01 14.12
N LEU A 356 -5.92 -27.68 14.04
CA LEU A 356 -7.05 -27.01 13.38
C LEU A 356 -7.07 -27.26 11.88
N ALA A 357 -5.91 -27.34 11.24
CA ALA A 357 -5.81 -27.62 9.81
C ALA A 357 -6.26 -29.04 9.49
N VAL A 358 -5.81 -30.03 10.27
CA VAL A 358 -6.24 -31.43 10.12
C VAL A 358 -7.75 -31.56 10.34
N GLU A 359 -8.30 -30.95 11.39
CA GLU A 359 -9.74 -30.98 11.66
C GLU A 359 -10.54 -30.41 10.47
N LEU A 360 -10.10 -29.26 9.96
CA LEU A 360 -10.76 -28.55 8.86
C LEU A 360 -10.71 -29.36 7.55
N LEU A 361 -9.56 -29.93 7.22
CA LEU A 361 -9.35 -30.73 6.01
C LEU A 361 -10.03 -32.10 6.08
N SER A 362 -10.12 -32.71 7.26
CA SER A 362 -10.78 -33.99 7.47
C SER A 362 -12.30 -33.91 7.30
N SER A 363 -12.90 -32.75 7.58
CA SER A 363 -14.33 -32.55 7.44
C SER A 363 -14.75 -32.43 5.97
N ARG A 364 -15.39 -33.49 5.44
CA ARG A 364 -15.95 -33.51 4.07
C ARG A 364 -16.94 -32.36 3.78
N LYS A 365 -17.55 -31.76 4.81
CA LYS A 365 -18.47 -30.62 4.65
C LYS A 365 -17.75 -29.35 4.20
N ASN A 366 -16.47 -29.20 4.55
CA ASN A 366 -15.67 -28.01 4.21
C ASN A 366 -15.27 -28.00 2.73
N TRP A 367 -15.18 -29.18 2.11
CA TRP A 367 -14.96 -29.35 0.67
C TRP A 367 -16.23 -29.17 -0.17
N LYS A 368 -17.41 -28.96 0.42
CA LYS A 368 -18.65 -28.71 -0.33
C LYS A 368 -18.83 -27.22 -0.65
N ILE A 369 -17.76 -26.54 -1.06
CA ILE A 369 -17.84 -25.14 -1.51
C ILE A 369 -18.59 -25.15 -2.85
N LYS A 370 -19.75 -24.50 -2.87
CA LYS A 370 -20.62 -24.44 -4.05
C LYS A 370 -20.13 -23.30 -4.95
N GLY A 371 -19.33 -23.61 -5.98
CA GLY A 371 -18.83 -22.60 -6.91
C GLY A 371 -17.93 -23.16 -7.99
N VAL A 372 -17.69 -22.34 -9.01
CA VAL A 372 -16.51 -22.41 -9.90
C VAL A 372 -15.26 -22.31 -9.02
N LEU A 373 -14.09 -22.86 -9.41
CA LEU A 373 -12.82 -22.79 -8.67
C LEU A 373 -12.63 -21.44 -7.95
N ASP A 374 -13.10 -21.37 -6.71
CA ASP A 374 -13.05 -20.17 -5.87
C ASP A 374 -11.65 -20.11 -5.27
N ALA A 375 -11.17 -18.89 -5.00
CA ALA A 375 -9.89 -18.65 -4.32
C ALA A 375 -9.77 -19.51 -3.05
N ASP A 376 -10.89 -19.71 -2.35
CA ASP A 376 -11.03 -20.57 -1.18
C ASP A 376 -10.58 -22.03 -1.39
N ILE A 377 -10.81 -22.61 -2.58
CA ILE A 377 -10.39 -24.00 -2.87
C ILE A 377 -8.87 -24.07 -3.02
N LEU A 378 -8.28 -23.07 -3.67
CA LEU A 378 -6.83 -23.01 -3.84
C LEU A 378 -6.14 -22.80 -2.48
N ASP A 379 -6.73 -21.97 -1.62
CA ASP A 379 -6.23 -21.76 -0.26
C ASP A 379 -6.40 -22.99 0.62
N LEU A 380 -7.50 -23.73 0.47
CA LEU A 380 -7.71 -25.01 1.16
C LEU A 380 -6.70 -26.06 0.71
N TYR A 381 -6.38 -26.09 -0.58
CA TYR A 381 -5.34 -26.95 -1.13
C TYR A 381 -3.96 -26.55 -0.59
N ARG A 382 -3.64 -25.26 -0.60
CA ARG A 382 -2.39 -24.72 -0.04
C ARG A 382 -2.24 -25.11 1.43
N LEU A 383 -3.29 -24.90 2.24
CA LEU A 383 -3.35 -25.33 3.63
C LEU A 383 -3.08 -26.84 3.75
N GLY A 384 -3.68 -27.66 2.88
CA GLY A 384 -3.44 -29.09 2.81
C GLY A 384 -1.97 -29.46 2.60
N ILE A 385 -1.34 -28.87 1.58
CA ILE A 385 0.07 -29.13 1.27
C ILE A 385 1.00 -28.65 2.39
N ASP A 386 0.77 -27.45 2.93
CA ASP A 386 1.57 -26.91 4.03
C ASP A 386 1.44 -27.78 5.29
N THR A 387 0.23 -28.27 5.59
CA THR A 387 -0.03 -29.16 6.74
C THR A 387 0.65 -30.51 6.56
N VAL A 388 0.59 -31.12 5.37
CA VAL A 388 1.30 -32.37 5.06
C VAL A 388 2.80 -32.18 5.21
N ARG A 389 3.36 -31.09 4.69
CA ARG A 389 4.79 -30.77 4.81
C ARG A 389 5.21 -30.65 6.27
N TYR A 390 4.42 -29.96 7.08
CA TYR A 390 4.65 -29.84 8.51
C TYR A 390 4.60 -31.19 9.23
N LEU A 391 3.57 -32.01 8.99
CA LEU A 391 3.43 -33.33 9.62
C LEU A 391 4.59 -34.28 9.27
N ILE A 392 5.09 -34.22 8.04
CA ILE A 392 6.28 -34.98 7.61
C ILE A 392 7.52 -34.52 8.39
N GLN A 393 7.71 -33.20 8.54
CA GLN A 393 8.83 -32.64 9.33
C GLN A 393 8.74 -33.05 10.80
N ALA A 394 7.53 -33.07 11.36
CA ALA A 394 7.24 -33.54 12.72
C ALA A 394 7.30 -35.08 12.87
N ARG A 395 7.64 -35.82 11.81
CA ARG A 395 7.71 -37.30 11.75
C ARG A 395 6.37 -38.03 11.99
N ASN A 396 5.24 -37.35 11.82
CA ASN A 396 3.92 -37.96 11.88
C ASN A 396 3.47 -38.38 10.48
N THR A 397 4.10 -39.43 9.96
CA THR A 397 3.93 -39.86 8.56
C THR A 397 2.58 -40.48 8.26
N GLU A 398 1.97 -41.18 9.23
CA GLU A 398 0.66 -41.82 9.04
C GLU A 398 -0.45 -40.79 8.81
N GLU A 399 -0.48 -39.75 9.64
CA GLU A 399 -1.44 -38.67 9.51
C GLU A 399 -1.20 -37.83 8.24
N ALA A 400 0.07 -37.59 7.90
CA ALA A 400 0.44 -36.90 6.66
C ALA A 400 -0.07 -37.66 5.41
N SER A 401 0.14 -38.97 5.34
CA SER A 401 -0.35 -39.82 4.24
C SER A 401 -1.86 -39.81 4.15
N ARG A 402 -2.55 -39.96 5.29
CA ARG A 402 -4.02 -39.90 5.35
C ARG A 402 -4.57 -38.57 4.86
N LEU A 403 -3.95 -37.45 5.28
CA LEU A 403 -4.36 -36.11 4.89
C LEU A 403 -4.13 -35.88 3.38
N LEU A 404 -2.98 -36.31 2.87
CA LEU A 404 -2.65 -36.23 1.45
C LEU A 404 -3.67 -36.97 0.59
N ASP A 405 -4.10 -38.16 1.00
CA ASP A 405 -5.14 -38.92 0.31
C ASP A 405 -6.49 -38.18 0.27
N VAL A 406 -6.85 -37.51 1.36
CA VAL A 406 -8.07 -36.69 1.43
C VAL A 406 -7.98 -35.51 0.47
N VAL A 407 -6.88 -34.76 0.50
CA VAL A 407 -6.65 -33.60 -0.38
C VAL A 407 -6.64 -34.04 -1.86
N ALA A 408 -5.89 -35.09 -2.19
CA ALA A 408 -5.81 -35.62 -3.56
C ALA A 408 -7.17 -36.11 -4.08
N ARG A 409 -7.93 -36.83 -3.23
CA ARG A 409 -9.28 -37.31 -3.59
C ARG A 409 -10.23 -36.16 -3.87
N ASN A 410 -10.23 -35.12 -3.05
CA ASN A 410 -11.10 -33.97 -3.25
C ASN A 410 -10.68 -33.13 -4.46
N MET A 411 -9.39 -32.94 -4.70
CA MET A 411 -8.89 -32.22 -5.89
C MET A 411 -9.27 -32.91 -7.20
N ARG A 412 -9.25 -34.25 -7.25
CA ARG A 412 -9.72 -35.01 -8.43
C ARG A 412 -11.18 -34.74 -8.79
N LEU A 413 -12.03 -34.40 -7.81
CA LEU A 413 -13.43 -34.05 -8.08
C LEU A 413 -13.56 -32.71 -8.83
N TYR A 414 -12.60 -31.80 -8.64
CA TYR A 414 -12.55 -30.49 -9.30
C TYR A 414 -11.81 -30.51 -10.64
N ALA A 415 -10.84 -31.43 -10.80
CA ALA A 415 -10.10 -31.62 -12.05
C ALA A 415 -10.92 -32.24 -13.19
N ASN A 416 -12.19 -32.62 -12.97
CA ASN A 416 -13.01 -33.24 -14.00
C ASN A 416 -13.33 -32.22 -15.12
N PRO A 417 -12.82 -32.42 -16.36
CA PRO A 417 -12.91 -31.44 -17.45
C PRO A 417 -14.34 -31.07 -17.83
N LYS A 418 -15.31 -31.95 -17.58
CA LYS A 418 -16.74 -31.69 -17.84
C LYS A 418 -17.31 -30.52 -17.00
N ARG A 419 -16.66 -30.16 -15.89
CA ARG A 419 -17.01 -28.97 -15.09
C ARG A 419 -16.19 -27.73 -15.45
N LEU A 420 -15.06 -27.90 -16.12
CA LEU A 420 -14.18 -26.82 -16.58
C LEU A 420 -14.65 -26.20 -17.90
N THR A 421 -15.37 -26.96 -18.75
CA THR A 421 -15.87 -26.46 -20.05
C THR A 421 -16.96 -25.39 -19.95
N SER A 422 -17.56 -25.15 -18.78
CA SER A 422 -18.48 -24.02 -18.57
C SER A 422 -17.76 -22.71 -18.21
N PHE A 423 -16.43 -22.70 -18.19
CA PHE A 423 -15.62 -21.53 -17.81
C PHE A 423 -15.15 -20.74 -19.05
N ARG A 424 -15.86 -19.66 -19.39
CA ARG A 424 -15.35 -18.55 -20.22
C ARG A 424 -15.17 -17.32 -19.31
N GLY A 425 -14.08 -17.29 -18.55
CA GLY A 425 -13.68 -16.13 -17.74
C GLY A 425 -12.25 -15.69 -18.06
N PRO A 426 -11.90 -14.39 -17.92
CA PRO A 426 -10.65 -13.82 -18.46
C PRO A 426 -9.37 -14.10 -17.67
N ASN A 427 -9.37 -15.04 -16.71
CA ASN A 427 -8.19 -15.33 -15.88
C ASN A 427 -7.49 -16.63 -16.30
N THR A 428 -6.62 -16.52 -17.30
CA THR A 428 -5.79 -17.60 -17.86
C THR A 428 -4.49 -17.87 -17.07
N TYR A 429 -4.29 -17.25 -15.91
CA TYR A 429 -3.02 -17.26 -15.17
C TYR A 429 -2.87 -18.38 -14.12
N LEU A 430 -3.85 -19.26 -13.95
CA LEU A 430 -3.87 -20.24 -12.85
C LEU A 430 -3.03 -21.51 -13.07
N ILE A 431 -2.80 -21.90 -14.33
CA ILE A 431 -2.08 -23.14 -14.65
C ILE A 431 -0.54 -23.01 -14.45
N PRO A 432 0.11 -21.87 -14.76
CA PRO A 432 1.56 -21.73 -14.57
C PRO A 432 2.02 -21.67 -13.10
N VAL A 433 1.23 -21.08 -12.19
CA VAL A 433 1.60 -20.89 -10.77
C VAL A 433 1.65 -22.20 -10.00
N LEU A 434 0.74 -23.13 -10.32
CA LEU A 434 0.78 -24.49 -9.77
C LEU A 434 2.02 -25.26 -10.25
N ARG A 435 2.54 -24.95 -11.45
CA ARG A 435 3.73 -25.60 -12.02
C ARG A 435 5.02 -25.07 -11.37
N SER A 436 5.14 -23.75 -11.16
CA SER A 436 6.34 -23.14 -10.57
C SER A 436 6.53 -23.47 -9.09
N SER A 437 5.45 -23.66 -8.32
CA SER A 437 5.55 -24.06 -6.90
C SER A 437 5.93 -25.54 -6.71
N LEU A 438 5.80 -26.37 -7.74
CA LEU A 438 6.14 -27.80 -7.71
C LEU A 438 7.56 -28.08 -8.21
N ASP A 439 8.12 -27.21 -9.06
CA ASP A 439 9.38 -27.51 -9.76
C ASP A 439 10.65 -27.21 -8.95
N GLY A 440 10.60 -26.48 -7.83
CA GLY A 440 11.68 -26.46 -6.81
C GLY A 440 13.12 -26.41 -7.32
N THR A 441 13.41 -25.71 -8.43
CA THR A 441 14.77 -25.62 -8.97
C THR A 441 15.52 -24.51 -8.26
N ASP A 442 16.06 -24.83 -7.08
CA ASP A 442 17.15 -24.07 -6.51
C ASP A 442 18.38 -24.18 -7.43
N THR A 443 18.82 -23.05 -7.96
CA THR A 443 20.12 -22.94 -8.62
C THR A 443 21.12 -22.35 -7.63
N ARG A 444 22.12 -23.19 -7.32
CA ARG A 444 23.46 -22.92 -6.74
C ARG A 444 23.62 -22.89 -5.21
N GLY A 445 24.51 -23.78 -4.75
CA GLY A 445 25.46 -23.47 -3.68
C GLY A 445 25.82 -24.64 -2.76
N ASN A 446 26.90 -25.36 -3.07
CA ASN A 446 27.53 -26.40 -2.25
C ASN A 446 27.65 -26.06 -0.74
N ALA A 447 27.21 -26.96 0.14
CA ALA A 447 28.01 -27.47 1.26
C ALA A 447 27.31 -28.66 1.94
N SER A 448 28.13 -29.61 2.39
CA SER A 448 27.84 -30.98 2.80
C SER A 448 26.90 -31.14 4.01
N GLY A 449 25.97 -32.10 3.94
CA GLY A 449 25.14 -32.56 5.07
C GLY A 449 24.02 -33.51 4.62
N ARG A 450 24.32 -34.82 4.53
CA ARG A 450 23.41 -35.87 4.03
C ARG A 450 22.18 -36.10 4.93
N LEU A 451 20.99 -36.10 4.33
CA LEU A 451 19.82 -36.91 4.70
C LEU A 451 19.25 -37.54 3.40
N PRO A 452 18.64 -38.75 3.44
CA PRO A 452 18.35 -39.50 2.22
C PRO A 452 17.17 -38.92 1.42
N PRO A 453 17.30 -38.77 0.09
CA PRO A 453 16.20 -38.38 -0.79
C PRO A 453 15.50 -39.63 -1.32
N SER A 454 14.59 -40.23 -0.54
CA SER A 454 13.83 -41.41 -1.02
C SER A 454 12.30 -41.27 -0.97
N ASN A 455 11.75 -40.24 -0.29
CA ASN A 455 10.29 -40.12 -0.11
C ASN A 455 9.65 -38.86 -0.71
N LEU A 456 10.43 -37.92 -1.27
CA LEU A 456 9.91 -36.65 -1.82
C LEU A 456 9.67 -36.68 -3.34
N VAL A 457 10.46 -37.45 -4.09
CA VAL A 457 10.33 -37.60 -5.56
C VAL A 457 9.00 -38.25 -5.99
N PRO A 458 8.46 -39.28 -5.29
CA PRO A 458 7.18 -39.88 -5.65
C PRO A 458 6.00 -38.90 -5.48
N LEU A 459 6.11 -37.97 -4.53
CA LEU A 459 5.05 -37.05 -4.14
C LEU A 459 4.85 -35.92 -5.18
N ALA A 460 5.96 -35.36 -5.68
CA ALA A 460 5.95 -34.40 -6.78
C ALA A 460 5.50 -35.06 -8.10
N SER A 461 5.98 -36.28 -8.38
CA SER A 461 5.61 -37.03 -9.59
C SER A 461 4.15 -37.48 -9.58
N ALA A 462 3.61 -37.90 -8.43
CA ALA A 462 2.20 -38.22 -8.26
C ALA A 462 1.30 -36.97 -8.41
N LEU A 463 1.74 -35.81 -7.92
CA LEU A 463 1.02 -34.55 -8.07
C LEU A 463 0.97 -34.06 -9.52
N VAL A 464 2.09 -34.16 -10.24
CA VAL A 464 2.14 -33.89 -11.67
C VAL A 464 1.27 -34.89 -12.46
N CYS A 465 1.29 -36.19 -12.11
CA CYS A 465 0.44 -37.20 -12.76
C CYS A 465 -1.06 -36.97 -12.51
N ILE A 466 -1.44 -36.58 -11.28
CA ILE A 466 -2.83 -36.31 -10.90
C ILE A 466 -3.37 -35.06 -11.61
N LEU A 467 -2.55 -34.01 -11.74
CA LEU A 467 -2.94 -32.79 -12.45
C LEU A 467 -2.91 -32.96 -13.99
N SER A 468 -2.12 -33.89 -14.53
CA SER A 468 -2.03 -34.14 -15.98
C SER A 468 -3.07 -35.16 -16.49
N GLY A 469 -3.93 -35.71 -15.63
CA GLY A 469 -4.91 -36.72 -16.03
C GLY A 469 -4.31 -38.06 -16.49
N GLY A 470 -3.05 -38.35 -16.13
CA GLY A 470 -2.36 -39.58 -16.54
C GLY A 470 -2.84 -40.80 -15.75
N VAL A 471 -3.26 -41.85 -16.45
CA VAL A 471 -3.51 -43.18 -15.88
C VAL A 471 -2.17 -43.81 -15.55
N ILE A 472 -1.95 -44.14 -14.27
CA ILE A 472 -0.78 -44.93 -13.85
C ILE A 472 -1.02 -46.38 -14.30
N SER A 473 -0.33 -46.81 -15.36
CA SER A 473 -0.19 -48.24 -15.66
C SER A 473 0.85 -48.84 -14.72
N GLU A 474 0.45 -49.81 -13.92
CA GLU A 474 1.37 -50.62 -13.12
C GLU A 474 2.42 -51.30 -14.00
N PRO A 475 3.70 -51.36 -13.59
CA PRO A 475 4.66 -52.22 -14.25
C PRO A 475 4.33 -53.67 -13.88
N ARG A 476 3.81 -54.43 -14.86
CA ARG A 476 3.77 -55.89 -14.80
C ARG A 476 5.21 -56.40 -14.62
N ALA A 477 5.49 -56.95 -13.45
CA ALA A 477 6.69 -57.73 -13.21
C ALA A 477 6.68 -58.96 -14.15
N GLY A 478 7.50 -58.90 -15.19
CA GLY A 478 7.84 -60.05 -16.01
C GLY A 478 8.96 -60.84 -15.35
N LEU A 479 8.62 -61.99 -14.78
CA LEU A 479 9.57 -63.07 -14.54
C LEU A 479 10.03 -63.62 -15.89
N ARG A 480 11.33 -63.52 -16.18
CA ARG A 480 12.15 -64.55 -16.82
C ARG A 480 13.63 -64.28 -16.59
#